data_AF-A0AA96EMA0-F1
#
_entry.id   AF-A0AA96EMA0-F1
#
_cell.length_a   1.000
_cell.length_b   1.000
_cell.length_c   1.000
_cell.angle_alpha   90.00
_cell.angle_beta   90.00
_cell.angle_gamma   90.00
#
_symmetry.space_group_name_H-M   'P 1'
#
loop_
_entity.id
_entity.type
_entity.pdbx_description
1 polymer ?
#
loop_
_entity_poly.entity_id
_entity_poly.type
_entity_poly.pdbx_seq_one_letter_code
_entity_poly.pdbx_strand_id
1 'polypeptide(L)' 'MITIDAWADGPNSFGLWRGHWRLLRDGLIIKGRFGVTGDRFLTQGEAVDAAIRCGISDRRNVPVGDMKYGC' A
#
# COMPACT_ATOMS: atom_id res chain seq x y z
N MET A 1 10.15 -9.30 -8.85
CA MET A 1 8.84 -9.67 -8.24
C MET A 1 8.24 -8.45 -7.57
N ILE A 2 6.92 -8.21 -7.72
CA ILE A 2 6.24 -7.09 -7.03
C ILE A 2 5.55 -7.61 -5.77
N THR A 3 5.89 -7.04 -4.62
CA THR A 3 5.31 -7.33 -3.30
C THR A 3 4.64 -6.09 -2.73
N ILE A 4 3.83 -6.29 -1.69
CA ILE A 4 3.11 -5.22 -0.99
C ILE A 4 3.66 -5.17 0.42
N ASP A 5 4.01 -3.97 0.85
CA ASP A 5 4.28 -3.64 2.24
C ASP A 5 3.13 -2.79 2.76
N ALA A 6 2.47 -3.25 3.82
CA ALA A 6 1.26 -2.65 4.35
C ALA A 6 1.34 -2.56 5.87
N TRP A 7 0.94 -1.42 6.40
CA TRP A 7 0.94 -1.13 7.83
C TRP A 7 -0.24 -0.23 8.18
N ALA A 8 -0.41 0.05 9.46
CA ALA A 8 -1.38 1.04 9.91
C ALA A 8 -0.69 2.04 10.83
N ASP A 9 -1.00 3.32 10.61
CA ASP A 9 -0.59 4.37 11.53
C ASP A 9 -1.51 4.34 12.75
N GLY A 10 -0.95 4.68 13.92
CA GLY A 10 -1.63 4.63 15.21
C GLY A 10 -2.99 5.35 15.20
N PRO A 11 -3.89 4.96 16.12
CA PRO A 11 -5.25 5.48 16.10
C PRO A 11 -5.23 7.00 16.31
N ASN A 12 -6.08 7.70 15.57
CA ASN A 12 -6.28 9.12 15.77
C ASN A 12 -6.98 9.40 17.13
N SER A 13 -7.30 10.67 17.38
CA SER A 13 -8.02 11.09 18.60
C SER A 13 -9.40 10.45 18.80
N PHE A 14 -9.96 9.80 17.78
CA PHE A 14 -11.23 9.07 17.83
C PHE A 14 -11.05 7.55 17.95
N GLY A 15 -9.82 7.06 18.16
CA GLY A 15 -9.55 5.62 18.23
C GLY A 15 -9.51 4.93 16.86
N LEU A 16 -9.52 5.68 15.75
CA LEU A 16 -9.61 5.11 14.41
C LEU A 16 -8.24 4.99 13.74
N TRP A 17 -7.96 3.81 13.23
CA TRP A 17 -6.73 3.43 12.52
C TRP A 17 -6.84 3.74 11.03
N ARG A 18 -5.71 4.11 10.41
CA ARG A 18 -5.63 4.27 8.96
C ARG A 18 -4.63 3.29 8.39
N GLY A 19 -4.99 2.61 7.31
CA GLY A 19 -4.12 1.69 6.61
C GLY A 19 -3.26 2.41 5.58
N HIS A 20 -2.01 2.01 5.46
CA HIS A 20 -1.02 2.53 4.54
C HIS A 20 -0.41 1.37 3.76
N TRP A 21 -0.10 1.59 2.49
CA TRP A 21 0.52 0.58 1.65
C TRP A 21 1.53 1.21 0.70
N ARG A 22 2.52 0.41 0.30
CA ARG A 22 3.44 0.71 -0.80
C ARG A 22 3.79 -0.56 -1.55
N LEU A 23 4.06 -0.42 -2.84
CA LEU A 23 4.57 -1.51 -3.66
C LEU A 23 6.08 -1.53 -3.64
N LEU A 24 6.62 -2.74 -3.53
CA LEU A 24 8.05 -3.00 -3.61
C LEU A 24 8.34 -3.84 -4.84
N ARG A 25 9.42 -3.53 -5.57
CA ARG A 25 10.00 -4.38 -6.60
C ARG A 25 11.34 -4.88 -6.09
N ASP A 26 11.44 -6.19 -5.90
CA ASP A 26 12.69 -6.82 -5.43
C ASP A 26 13.18 -6.20 -4.10
N GLY A 27 12.24 -5.86 -3.21
CA GLY A 27 12.49 -5.23 -1.91
C GLY A 27 12.64 -3.71 -1.93
N LEU A 28 12.73 -3.08 -3.11
CA LEU A 28 12.87 -1.63 -3.26
C LEU A 28 11.52 -0.95 -3.53
N ILE A 29 11.30 0.22 -2.94
CA ILE A 29 10.05 0.98 -3.13
C ILE A 29 9.91 1.41 -4.59
N ILE A 30 8.74 1.15 -5.17
CA ILE A 30 8.38 1.66 -6.49
C ILE A 30 7.86 3.09 -6.34
N LYS A 31 8.57 4.05 -6.93
CA LYS A 31 8.23 5.48 -6.82
C LYS A 31 6.80 5.73 -7.30
N GLY A 32 6.03 6.45 -6.49
CA GLY A 32 4.63 6.81 -6.80
C GLY A 32 3.61 5.68 -6.65
N ARG A 33 4.02 4.47 -6.22
CA ARG A 33 3.13 3.33 -5.98
C ARG A 33 2.95 3.08 -4.49
N PHE A 34 2.31 4.04 -3.84
CA PHE A 34 1.96 3.99 -2.42
C PHE A 34 0.63 4.71 -2.20
N GLY A 35 -0.01 4.44 -1.07
CA GLY A 35 -1.26 5.08 -0.75
C GLY A 35 -1.73 4.78 0.67
N VAL A 36 -2.91 5.30 0.96
CA VAL A 36 -3.62 5.11 2.22
C VAL A 36 -5.03 4.62 1.96
N THR A 37 -5.65 3.97 2.93
CA THR A 37 -7.06 3.62 2.87
C THR A 37 -7.92 4.89 2.82
N GLY A 38 -9.02 4.83 2.06
CA GLY A 38 -10.02 5.90 2.03
C GLY A 38 -10.68 6.05 3.40
N ASP A 39 -11.11 4.91 3.96
CA ASP A 39 -11.72 4.84 5.28
C ASP A 39 -10.71 4.70 6.41
N ARG A 40 -11.20 4.92 7.63
CA ARG A 40 -10.53 4.58 8.88
C ARG A 40 -11.28 3.46 9.59
N PHE A 41 -10.58 2.68 10.38
CA PHE A 41 -11.07 1.42 10.94
C PHE A 41 -10.97 1.41 12.46
N LEU A 42 -11.79 0.59 13.12
CA LEU A 42 -11.80 0.48 14.58
C LEU A 42 -10.59 -0.29 15.11
N THR A 43 -10.02 -1.17 14.28
CA THR A 43 -8.88 -1.99 14.66
C THR A 43 -7.70 -1.81 13.70
N GLN A 44 -6.50 -2.05 14.22
CA GLN A 44 -5.26 -2.06 13.42
C GLN A 44 -5.32 -3.13 12.33
N GLY A 45 -5.85 -4.32 12.65
CA GLY A 45 -5.94 -5.44 11.70
C GLY A 45 -6.80 -5.11 10.48
N GLU A 46 -7.99 -4.53 10.69
CA GLU A 46 -8.87 -4.10 9.60
C GLU A 46 -8.21 -3.04 8.69
N ALA A 47 -7.48 -2.11 9.29
CA ALA A 47 -6.75 -1.08 8.55
C ALA A 47 -5.64 -1.68 7.67
N VAL A 48 -4.86 -2.62 8.22
CA VAL A 48 -3.82 -3.34 7.46
C VAL A 48 -4.44 -4.19 6.36
N ASP A 49 -5.50 -4.94 6.64
CA ASP A 49 -6.19 -5.77 5.64
C ASP A 49 -6.76 -4.93 4.50
N ALA A 50 -7.36 -3.78 4.80
CA ALA A 50 -7.83 -2.84 3.79
C ALA A 50 -6.67 -2.29 2.95
N ALA A 51 -5.56 -1.92 3.58
CA ALA A 51 -4.36 -1.46 2.89
C ALA A 51 -3.77 -2.53 1.96
N ILE A 52 -3.73 -3.80 2.39
CA ILE A 52 -3.33 -4.94 1.56
C ILE A 52 -4.25 -5.05 0.33
N ARG A 53 -5.57 -4.95 0.50
CA ARG A 53 -6.52 -5.01 -0.63
C ARG A 53 -6.28 -3.88 -1.64
N CYS A 54 -6.06 -2.65 -1.16
CA CYS A 54 -5.70 -1.52 -2.02
C CYS A 54 -4.38 -1.77 -2.76
N GLY A 55 -3.34 -2.21 -2.06
CA GLY A 55 -2.05 -2.55 -2.65
C GLY A 55 -2.14 -3.69 -3.67
N ILE A 56 -2.98 -4.71 -3.45
CA ILE A 56 -3.21 -5.79 -4.43
C ILE A 56 -3.84 -5.24 -5.71
N SER A 57 -4.82 -4.34 -5.58
CA SER A 57 -5.46 -3.70 -6.72
C SER A 57 -4.45 -2.88 -7.53
N ASP A 58 -3.65 -2.03 -6.88
CA ASP A 58 -2.63 -1.23 -7.56
C ASP A 58 -1.52 -2.10 -8.16
N ARG A 59 -1.08 -3.16 -7.47
CA ARG A 59 -0.10 -4.13 -7.98
C ARG A 59 -0.54 -4.76 -9.29
N ARG A 60 -1.84 -5.05 -9.45
CA ARG A 60 -2.41 -5.58 -10.71
C ARG A 60 -2.38 -4.54 -11.84
N ASN A 61 -2.32 -3.26 -11.51
CA ASN A 61 -2.22 -2.15 -12.47
C ASN A 61 -0.77 -1.80 -12.84
N VAL A 62 0.24 -2.38 -12.16
CA VAL A 62 1.65 -2.19 -12.53
C VAL A 62 1.94 -3.04 -13.77
N PRO A 63 2.34 -2.43 -14.90
CA PRO A 63 2.73 -3.19 -16.09
C PRO A 63 3.84 -4.17 -15.74
N VAL A 64 3.72 -5.41 -16.21
CA VAL A 64 4.78 -6.43 -16.13
C VAL A 64 5.86 -6.06 -17.14
N GLY A 65 6.59 -4.97 -16.88
CA GLY A 65 7.49 -4.38 -17.86
C GLY A 65 7.66 -2.87 -17.77
N ASP A 66 8.04 -2.34 -16.61
CA ASP A 66 8.85 -1.09 -16.57
C ASP A 66 10.23 -1.35 -17.22
N MET A 67 10.21 -1.78 -18.50
CA MET A 67 11.29 -1.70 -19.45
C MET A 67 11.07 -0.38 -20.21
N LYS A 68 11.74 0.67 -19.78
CA LYS A 68 12.85 1.25 -20.55
C LYS A 68 13.59 2.30 -19.73
N TYR A 69 14.90 2.09 -19.69
CA TYR A 69 15.97 3.05 -19.44
C TYR A 69 15.76 4.37 -20.20
N GLY A 70 16.10 5.49 -19.53
CA GLY A 70 16.77 6.66 -20.11
C GLY A 70 15.97 7.55 -21.07
N CYS A 71 15.70 8.78 -20.61
CA CYS A 71 16.28 9.98 -21.21
C CYS A 71 16.85 10.84 -20.10
#